data_AF-A0A6H9VB53-F1
#
_entry.id   AF-A0A6H9VB53-F1
#
_cell.length_a   1.000
_cell.length_b   1.000
_cell.length_c   1.000
_cell.angle_alpha   90.00
_cell.angle_beta   90.00
_cell.angle_gamma   90.00
#
_symmetry.space_group_name_H-M   'P 1'
#
loop_
_entity.id
_entity.type
_entity.pdbx_description
1 polymer ?
#
loop_
_entity_poly.entity_id
_entity_poly.type
_entity_poly.pdbx_seq_one_letter_code
_entity_poly.pdbx_strand_id
1 'polypeptide(L)'
;MSVNDDVIKAGIVSDADYMGRLFRDLQNANDSNLFGVVPLCMAPYFSLIIHEVKGKPQVIDPSVFDEFSADAAAVSARARHSLKLFEDTQRGIEGQLEFFKKDILDKHSAHFLGNTWFPPARRWEKDLGLFTYGGTLLATSHSAAFHLGIEHERIFRNDDGAYVRGTNEQVGRCFYRLGARLDATGGDTFVRHLSGNFVKRKDVRASGYYPRAFNGSTTEALNGVLTDFQVMMNFIDKVITAGADVLNLEYTVFKIRYITVYAVLQSLALLKDDARYPLSSASTAVIENILAAPAGRVITDRSVRHFRNTLMHYNLLPSADTARVDLGQPVFGLGPQYFPAYDFEGLGGLLDTCIQETANALNEWAGGV
;
A
#
# COMPACT_ATOMS: atom_id res chain seq x y z
N MET A 1 0.55 -30.00 15.12
CA MET A 1 0.58 -28.72 14.38
C MET A 1 1.57 -28.92 13.25
N SER A 2 1.23 -28.54 12.01
CA SER A 2 2.18 -28.64 10.90
C SER A 2 3.12 -27.43 10.90
N VAL A 3 4.32 -27.56 10.31
CA VAL A 3 5.26 -26.42 10.14
C VAL A 3 4.58 -25.25 9.42
N ASN A 4 3.66 -25.54 8.49
CA ASN A 4 2.86 -24.53 7.82
C ASN A 4 1.92 -23.78 8.78
N ASP A 5 1.26 -24.47 9.71
CA ASP A 5 0.41 -23.82 10.71
C ASP A 5 1.24 -22.94 11.66
N ASP A 6 2.45 -23.38 12.01
CA ASP A 6 3.37 -22.62 12.85
C ASP A 6 3.85 -21.33 12.14
N VAL A 7 4.17 -21.41 10.84
CA VAL A 7 4.50 -20.22 10.02
C VAL A 7 3.30 -19.27 9.90
N ILE A 8 2.09 -19.80 9.67
CA ILE A 8 0.88 -18.97 9.61
C ILE A 8 0.71 -18.24 10.94
N LYS A 9 0.79 -18.95 12.06
CA LYS A 9 0.64 -18.38 13.39
C LYS A 9 1.70 -17.32 13.68
N ALA A 10 2.96 -17.63 13.40
CA ALA A 10 4.08 -16.71 13.62
C ALA A 10 3.91 -15.43 12.80
N GLY A 11 3.57 -15.53 11.51
CA GLY A 11 3.33 -14.36 10.65
C GLY A 11 2.18 -13.47 11.14
N ILE A 12 1.09 -14.07 11.60
CA ILE A 12 -0.05 -13.34 12.17
C ILE A 12 0.34 -12.63 13.46
N VAL A 13 1.11 -13.30 14.33
CA VAL A 13 1.61 -12.72 15.59
C VAL A 13 2.56 -11.56 15.31
N SER A 14 3.50 -11.70 14.37
CA SER A 14 4.42 -10.62 13.98
C SER A 14 3.67 -9.40 13.45
N ASP A 15 2.71 -9.61 12.54
CA ASP A 15 1.89 -8.52 12.01
C ASP A 15 1.07 -7.85 13.13
N ALA A 16 0.44 -8.61 14.03
CA ALA A 16 -0.35 -8.05 15.14
C ALA A 16 0.51 -7.27 16.14
N ASP A 17 1.69 -7.80 16.51
CA ASP A 17 2.65 -7.10 17.37
C ASP A 17 3.09 -5.78 16.74
N TYR A 18 3.49 -5.81 15.46
CA TYR A 18 3.93 -4.62 14.74
C TYR A 18 2.83 -3.55 14.70
N MET A 19 1.58 -3.94 14.42
CA MET A 19 0.47 -2.99 14.41
C MET A 19 0.18 -2.41 15.79
N GLY A 20 0.33 -3.20 16.87
CA GLY A 20 0.25 -2.69 18.24
C GLY A 20 1.29 -1.59 18.52
N ARG A 21 2.55 -1.84 18.14
CA ARG A 21 3.65 -0.87 18.26
C ARG A 21 3.42 0.37 17.38
N LEU A 22 2.94 0.19 16.16
CA LEU A 22 2.60 1.30 15.26
C LEU A 22 1.51 2.19 15.85
N PHE A 23 0.44 1.61 16.41
CA PHE A 23 -0.64 2.38 17.05
C PHE A 23 -0.16 3.13 18.29
N ARG A 24 0.67 2.49 19.12
CA ARG A 24 1.35 3.13 20.26
C ARG A 24 2.18 4.34 19.80
N ASP A 25 2.96 4.16 18.75
CA ASP A 25 3.90 5.18 18.28
C ASP A 25 3.22 6.33 17.58
N LEU A 26 2.16 6.06 16.83
CA LEU A 26 1.25 7.08 16.34
C LEU A 26 0.72 7.88 17.52
N GLN A 27 0.04 7.25 18.49
CA GLN A 27 -0.53 7.93 19.67
C GLN A 27 0.46 8.85 20.39
N ASN A 28 1.70 8.39 20.55
CA ASN A 28 2.74 9.13 21.27
C ASN A 28 3.45 10.21 20.44
N ALA A 29 3.40 10.15 19.10
CA ALA A 29 4.06 11.15 18.25
C ALA A 29 3.47 12.56 18.42
N ASN A 30 2.22 12.67 18.89
CA ASN A 30 1.49 13.92 19.15
C ASN A 30 1.62 14.98 18.02
N ASP A 31 1.79 14.53 16.78
CA ASP A 31 2.00 15.37 15.59
C ASP A 31 0.84 15.17 14.62
N SER A 32 -0.13 16.09 14.69
CA SER A 32 -1.38 16.04 13.93
C SER A 32 -1.18 15.93 12.41
N ASN A 33 -0.05 16.39 11.87
CA ASN A 33 0.21 16.29 10.44
C ASN A 33 0.55 14.85 10.02
N LEU A 34 1.27 14.10 10.84
CA LEU A 34 1.58 12.68 10.57
C LEU A 34 0.33 11.81 10.71
N PHE A 35 -0.48 12.07 11.75
CA PHE A 35 -1.75 11.37 11.98
C PHE A 35 -2.74 11.51 10.81
N GLY A 36 -2.71 12.62 10.09
CA GLY A 36 -3.61 12.85 8.97
C GLY A 36 -3.30 12.02 7.73
N VAL A 37 -2.07 11.53 7.56
CA VAL A 37 -1.60 10.93 6.29
C VAL A 37 -1.12 9.49 6.44
N VAL A 38 -0.34 9.17 7.48
CA VAL A 38 0.24 7.83 7.65
C VAL A 38 -0.85 6.74 7.75
N PRO A 39 -1.93 6.90 8.53
CA PRO A 39 -2.99 5.89 8.58
C PRO A 39 -3.68 5.67 7.22
N LEU A 40 -3.81 6.72 6.40
CA LEU A 40 -4.38 6.60 5.05
C LEU A 40 -3.48 5.74 4.14
N CYS A 41 -2.16 5.93 4.23
CA CYS A 41 -1.18 5.14 3.49
C CYS A 41 -1.14 3.68 3.99
N MET A 42 -1.37 3.48 5.30
CA MET A 42 -1.33 2.16 5.94
C MET A 42 -2.63 1.36 5.84
N ALA A 43 -3.77 2.03 5.60
CA ALA A 43 -5.10 1.44 5.52
C ALA A 43 -5.21 0.15 4.67
N PRO A 44 -4.64 0.08 3.44
CA PRO A 44 -4.72 -1.14 2.65
C PRO A 44 -3.93 -2.31 3.27
N TYR A 45 -2.84 -2.05 4.01
CA TYR A 45 -2.05 -3.09 4.69
C TYR A 45 -2.72 -3.57 5.98
N PHE A 46 -3.37 -2.67 6.73
CA PHE A 46 -4.23 -3.09 7.84
C PHE A 46 -5.31 -4.05 7.36
N SER A 47 -5.95 -3.68 6.25
CA SER A 47 -6.99 -4.48 5.62
C SER A 47 -6.46 -5.79 5.04
N LEU A 48 -5.24 -5.79 4.49
CA LEU A 48 -4.55 -7.00 4.04
C LEU A 48 -4.44 -8.01 5.18
N ILE A 49 -3.91 -7.61 6.33
CA ILE A 49 -3.72 -8.51 7.46
C ILE A 49 -5.06 -9.07 7.93
N ILE A 50 -6.03 -8.20 8.23
CA ILE A 50 -7.34 -8.62 8.74
C ILE A 50 -8.07 -9.55 7.75
N HIS A 51 -8.04 -9.23 6.46
CA HIS A 51 -8.69 -10.05 5.43
C HIS A 51 -8.05 -11.44 5.32
N GLU A 52 -6.72 -11.51 5.32
CA GLU A 52 -5.99 -12.77 5.14
C GLU A 52 -6.06 -13.64 6.39
N VAL A 53 -6.02 -13.03 7.59
CA VAL A 53 -6.22 -13.71 8.88
C VAL A 53 -7.61 -14.33 8.98
N LYS A 54 -8.66 -13.61 8.55
CA LYS A 54 -10.05 -14.14 8.53
C LYS A 54 -10.18 -15.41 7.70
N GLY A 55 -9.33 -15.60 6.69
CA GLY A 55 -9.26 -16.81 5.87
C GLY A 55 -8.54 -18.01 6.53
N LYS A 56 -8.13 -17.92 7.81
CA LYS A 56 -7.34 -18.97 8.51
C LYS A 56 -8.00 -19.52 9.79
N PRO A 57 -9.28 -19.94 9.77
CA PRO A 57 -9.98 -20.40 10.98
C PRO A 57 -9.35 -21.62 11.65
N GLN A 58 -8.46 -22.34 10.95
CA GLN A 58 -7.73 -23.48 11.49
C GLN A 58 -6.54 -23.11 12.40
N VAL A 59 -6.06 -21.86 12.35
CA VAL A 59 -4.87 -21.41 13.12
C VAL A 59 -5.21 -20.32 14.14
N ILE A 60 -6.27 -19.54 13.89
CA ILE A 60 -6.72 -18.46 14.75
C ILE A 60 -8.10 -18.74 15.33
N ASP A 61 -8.34 -18.25 16.54
CA ASP A 61 -9.68 -18.29 17.15
C ASP A 61 -10.65 -17.42 16.31
N PRO A 62 -11.73 -18.01 15.74
CA PRO A 62 -12.71 -17.26 14.97
C PRO A 62 -13.37 -16.12 15.76
N SER A 63 -13.38 -16.20 17.10
CA SER A 63 -13.96 -15.16 17.98
C SER A 63 -13.31 -13.78 17.82
N VAL A 64 -12.11 -13.72 17.23
CA VAL A 64 -11.46 -12.47 16.79
C VAL A 64 -12.42 -11.60 15.95
N PHE A 65 -13.32 -12.21 15.19
CA PHE A 65 -14.21 -11.54 14.24
C PHE A 65 -15.68 -11.43 14.68
N ASP A 66 -16.04 -11.80 15.92
CA ASP A 66 -17.45 -11.79 16.36
C ASP A 66 -18.12 -10.41 16.25
N GLU A 67 -17.35 -9.33 16.43
CA GLU A 67 -17.82 -7.94 16.31
C GLU A 67 -17.46 -7.29 14.97
N PHE A 68 -16.92 -8.07 14.03
CA PHE A 68 -16.51 -7.57 12.73
C PHE A 68 -17.65 -7.69 11.73
N SER A 69 -18.39 -6.60 11.57
CA SER A 69 -19.58 -6.54 10.73
C SER A 69 -19.30 -6.95 9.27
N ALA A 70 -20.33 -7.45 8.58
CA ALA A 70 -20.23 -7.80 7.16
C ALA A 70 -19.81 -6.61 6.29
N ASP A 71 -20.26 -5.41 6.64
CA ASP A 71 -19.92 -4.15 5.97
C ASP A 71 -18.43 -3.81 6.15
N ALA A 72 -17.92 -3.85 7.40
CA ALA A 72 -16.50 -3.65 7.65
C ALA A 72 -15.62 -4.71 6.97
N ALA A 73 -16.08 -5.96 6.92
CA ALA A 73 -15.40 -7.03 6.19
C ALA A 73 -15.37 -6.77 4.68
N ALA A 74 -16.44 -6.22 4.09
CA ALA A 74 -16.47 -5.83 2.69
C ALA A 74 -15.54 -4.65 2.39
N VAL A 75 -15.52 -3.63 3.27
CA VAL A 75 -14.57 -2.51 3.18
C VAL A 75 -13.13 -3.01 3.22
N SER A 76 -12.78 -3.85 4.21
CA SER A 76 -11.42 -4.42 4.30
C SER A 76 -11.08 -5.31 3.10
N ALA A 77 -12.03 -6.08 2.55
CA ALA A 77 -11.78 -6.85 1.34
C ALA A 77 -11.46 -5.95 0.14
N ARG A 78 -12.22 -4.86 -0.08
CA ARG A 78 -11.96 -3.90 -1.16
C ARG A 78 -10.62 -3.18 -0.96
N ALA A 79 -10.34 -2.71 0.24
CA ALA A 79 -9.05 -2.08 0.58
C ALA A 79 -7.87 -3.04 0.34
N ARG A 80 -7.98 -4.31 0.78
CA ARG A 80 -6.98 -5.35 0.49
C ARG A 80 -6.85 -5.66 -1.01
N HIS A 81 -7.94 -5.63 -1.77
CA HIS A 81 -7.89 -5.89 -3.21
C HIS A 81 -7.29 -4.72 -3.99
N SER A 82 -7.37 -3.49 -3.49
CA SER A 82 -6.70 -2.33 -4.11
C SER A 82 -5.17 -2.52 -4.23
N LEU A 83 -4.53 -3.26 -3.32
CA LEU A 83 -3.09 -3.59 -3.39
C LEU A 83 -2.72 -4.49 -4.57
N LYS A 84 -3.69 -5.15 -5.21
CA LYS A 84 -3.40 -5.94 -6.42
C LYS A 84 -3.16 -5.05 -7.63
N LEU A 85 -3.60 -3.79 -7.62
CA LEU A 85 -3.45 -2.86 -8.74
C LEU A 85 -3.91 -3.53 -10.06
N PHE A 86 -3.07 -3.59 -11.09
CA PHE A 86 -3.40 -4.26 -12.35
C PHE A 86 -3.27 -5.79 -12.33
N GLU A 87 -2.68 -6.38 -11.28
CA GLU A 87 -2.67 -7.84 -11.08
C GLU A 87 -4.05 -8.40 -10.66
N ASP A 88 -5.06 -7.55 -10.42
CA ASP A 88 -6.39 -8.01 -10.08
C ASP A 88 -7.04 -8.71 -11.28
N THR A 89 -7.02 -10.05 -11.29
CA THR A 89 -7.61 -10.86 -12.36
C THR A 89 -9.11 -10.65 -12.57
N GLN A 90 -9.82 -10.03 -11.62
CA GLN A 90 -11.25 -9.73 -11.77
C GLN A 90 -11.49 -8.37 -12.44
N ARG A 91 -10.67 -7.36 -12.15
CA ARG A 91 -10.82 -6.00 -12.70
C ARG A 91 -9.92 -5.76 -13.92
N GLY A 92 -8.70 -6.29 -13.90
CA GLY A 92 -7.65 -6.00 -14.87
C GLY A 92 -7.32 -4.50 -14.95
N ILE A 93 -6.64 -4.09 -16.01
CA ILE A 93 -6.36 -2.66 -16.24
C ILE A 93 -7.66 -1.89 -16.47
N GLU A 94 -8.56 -2.42 -17.29
CA GLU A 94 -9.84 -1.78 -17.65
C GLU A 94 -10.68 -1.41 -16.44
N GLY A 95 -10.97 -2.39 -15.58
CA GLY A 95 -11.82 -2.18 -14.42
C GLY A 95 -11.18 -1.26 -13.38
N GLN A 96 -9.84 -1.24 -13.26
CA GLN A 96 -9.17 -0.29 -12.38
C GLN A 96 -9.24 1.14 -12.92
N LEU A 97 -9.03 1.34 -14.22
CA LEU A 97 -9.16 2.65 -14.85
C LEU A 97 -10.61 3.15 -14.84
N GLU A 98 -11.57 2.26 -15.06
CA GLU A 98 -12.99 2.60 -14.98
C GLU A 98 -13.39 2.98 -13.56
N PHE A 99 -13.00 2.19 -12.56
CA PHE A 99 -13.24 2.52 -11.16
C PHE A 99 -12.58 3.84 -10.77
N PHE A 100 -11.32 4.05 -11.12
CA PHE A 100 -10.63 5.30 -10.82
C PHE A 100 -11.31 6.50 -11.48
N LYS A 101 -11.73 6.38 -12.74
CA LYS A 101 -12.47 7.44 -13.43
C LYS A 101 -13.83 7.71 -12.79
N LYS A 102 -14.68 6.68 -12.66
CA LYS A 102 -16.08 6.84 -12.28
C LYS A 102 -16.27 7.05 -10.79
N ASP A 103 -15.53 6.33 -9.95
CA ASP A 103 -15.74 6.33 -8.50
C ASP A 103 -14.79 7.26 -7.75
N ILE A 104 -13.63 7.58 -8.34
CA ILE A 104 -12.66 8.49 -7.73
C ILE A 104 -12.74 9.86 -8.38
N LEU A 105 -12.35 10.03 -9.65
CA LEU A 105 -12.29 11.33 -10.32
C LEU A 105 -13.66 12.01 -10.38
N ASP A 106 -14.62 11.39 -11.07
CA ASP A 106 -15.92 12.02 -11.37
C ASP A 106 -16.67 12.37 -10.08
N LYS A 107 -16.67 11.47 -9.09
CA LYS A 107 -17.36 11.71 -7.83
C LYS A 107 -16.65 12.75 -6.94
N HIS A 108 -15.31 12.78 -6.88
CA HIS A 108 -14.60 13.84 -6.16
C HIS A 108 -14.85 15.21 -6.79
N SER A 109 -14.75 15.30 -8.11
CA SER A 109 -15.06 16.53 -8.83
C SER A 109 -16.51 16.98 -8.59
N ALA A 110 -17.47 16.05 -8.60
CA ALA A 110 -18.88 16.35 -8.32
C ALA A 110 -19.12 16.85 -6.87
N HIS A 111 -18.34 16.38 -5.90
CA HIS A 111 -18.44 16.83 -4.52
C HIS A 111 -17.78 18.21 -4.29
N PHE A 112 -16.58 18.41 -4.83
CA PHE A 112 -15.75 19.58 -4.51
C PHE A 112 -15.85 20.76 -5.48
N LEU A 113 -16.27 20.52 -6.74
CA LEU A 113 -16.38 21.57 -7.76
C LEU A 113 -17.82 22.05 -7.95
N GLY A 114 -17.98 23.21 -8.58
CA GLY A 114 -19.30 23.79 -8.87
C GLY A 114 -19.99 24.43 -7.66
N ASN A 115 -19.25 24.65 -6.57
CA ASN A 115 -19.75 25.13 -5.30
C ASN A 115 -19.82 26.68 -5.20
N THR A 116 -19.30 27.40 -6.20
CA THR A 116 -19.38 28.87 -6.25
C THR A 116 -20.50 29.39 -7.15
N TRP A 117 -21.22 30.39 -6.65
CA TRP A 117 -22.27 31.12 -7.37
C TRP A 117 -21.72 32.06 -8.46
N PHE A 118 -20.43 32.43 -8.41
CA PHE A 118 -19.79 33.33 -9.36
C PHE A 118 -18.93 32.54 -10.37
N PRO A 119 -19.35 32.37 -11.65
CA PRO A 119 -18.69 31.47 -12.59
C PRO A 119 -17.18 31.68 -12.79
N PRO A 120 -16.64 32.92 -12.84
CA PRO A 120 -15.19 33.12 -12.94
C PRO A 120 -14.42 32.57 -11.74
N ALA A 121 -15.07 32.40 -10.57
CA ALA A 121 -14.44 31.82 -9.40
C ALA A 121 -14.21 30.30 -9.47
N ARG A 122 -14.90 29.61 -10.39
CA ARG A 122 -14.77 28.15 -10.57
C ARG A 122 -13.37 27.70 -10.96
N ARG A 123 -12.54 28.59 -11.53
CA ARG A 123 -11.14 28.28 -11.87
C ARG A 123 -10.24 28.04 -10.66
N TRP A 124 -10.66 28.52 -9.48
CA TRP A 124 -9.91 28.36 -8.24
C TRP A 124 -10.37 27.17 -7.41
N GLU A 125 -11.50 26.54 -7.75
CA GLU A 125 -11.97 25.32 -7.12
C GLU A 125 -10.96 24.18 -7.31
N LYS A 126 -10.82 23.37 -6.26
CA LYS A 126 -9.86 22.28 -6.11
C LYS A 126 -10.61 21.03 -5.69
N ASP A 127 -10.21 19.89 -6.22
CA ASP A 127 -10.81 18.58 -5.97
C ASP A 127 -9.77 17.49 -5.66
N LEU A 128 -8.49 17.85 -5.67
CA LEU A 128 -7.39 16.94 -5.40
C LEU A 128 -6.46 17.51 -4.32
N GLY A 129 -6.37 16.83 -3.18
CA GLY A 129 -5.35 17.11 -2.16
C GLY A 129 -4.08 16.34 -2.43
N LEU A 130 -2.93 17.01 -2.43
CA LEU A 130 -1.59 16.41 -2.52
C LEU A 130 -0.93 16.48 -1.15
N PHE A 131 -0.42 15.35 -0.67
CA PHE A 131 0.29 15.24 0.61
C PHE A 131 1.74 14.83 0.34
N THR A 132 2.69 15.63 0.80
CA THR A 132 4.13 15.38 0.58
C THR A 132 4.87 15.26 1.89
N TYR A 133 5.98 14.51 1.92
CA TYR A 133 6.95 14.49 3.00
C TYR A 133 8.35 14.80 2.45
N GLY A 134 8.98 15.84 2.97
CA GLY A 134 10.31 16.26 2.50
C GLY A 134 10.32 16.60 0.99
N GLY A 135 9.20 17.12 0.47
CA GLY A 135 9.02 17.42 -0.97
C GLY A 135 8.63 16.25 -1.86
N THR A 136 8.56 15.02 -1.33
CA THR A 136 8.17 13.81 -2.09
C THR A 136 6.68 13.52 -1.89
N LEU A 137 5.93 13.22 -2.96
CA LEU A 137 4.50 12.88 -2.88
C LEU A 137 4.30 11.55 -2.15
N LEU A 138 3.52 11.56 -1.07
CA LEU A 138 3.22 10.36 -0.26
C LEU A 138 1.79 9.86 -0.40
N ALA A 139 0.86 10.75 -0.70
CA ALA A 139 -0.54 10.40 -0.88
C ALA A 139 -1.25 11.50 -1.66
N THR A 140 -2.39 11.15 -2.23
CA THR A 140 -3.39 12.09 -2.68
C THR A 140 -4.74 11.77 -2.04
N SER A 141 -5.68 12.72 -2.04
CA SER A 141 -7.05 12.43 -1.60
C SER A 141 -7.70 11.32 -2.45
N HIS A 142 -7.35 11.26 -3.74
CA HIS A 142 -7.80 10.21 -4.66
C HIS A 142 -7.20 8.84 -4.33
N SER A 143 -5.89 8.77 -4.11
CA SER A 143 -5.20 7.53 -3.75
C SER A 143 -5.71 7.00 -2.41
N ALA A 144 -5.94 7.89 -1.43
CA ALA A 144 -6.54 7.53 -0.15
C ALA A 144 -7.95 6.96 -0.34
N ALA A 145 -8.81 7.62 -1.12
CA ALA A 145 -10.15 7.12 -1.40
C ALA A 145 -10.14 5.76 -2.12
N PHE A 146 -9.20 5.57 -3.07
CA PHE A 146 -9.02 4.31 -3.77
C PHE A 146 -8.64 3.16 -2.82
N HIS A 147 -7.70 3.41 -1.89
CA HIS A 147 -7.17 2.38 -0.99
C HIS A 147 -7.97 2.15 0.29
N LEU A 148 -8.83 3.09 0.72
CA LEU A 148 -9.67 2.93 1.91
C LEU A 148 -10.74 1.85 1.73
N GLY A 149 -11.12 1.53 0.50
CA GLY A 149 -12.17 0.54 0.22
C GLY A 149 -13.57 0.96 0.68
N ILE A 150 -13.76 2.23 1.04
CA ILE A 150 -15.05 2.80 1.43
C ILE A 150 -15.72 3.42 0.20
N GLU A 151 -17.01 3.19 0.02
CA GLU A 151 -17.76 3.79 -1.08
C GLU A 151 -17.81 5.32 -0.96
N HIS A 152 -17.71 6.03 -2.08
CA HIS A 152 -17.66 7.49 -2.12
C HIS A 152 -18.80 8.15 -1.32
N GLU A 153 -20.04 7.65 -1.45
CA GLU A 153 -21.23 8.19 -0.77
C GLU A 153 -21.14 8.07 0.76
N ARG A 154 -20.29 7.16 1.26
CA ARG A 154 -19.98 6.99 2.68
C ARG A 154 -18.81 7.88 3.12
N ILE A 155 -17.81 8.08 2.25
CA ILE A 155 -16.66 8.97 2.53
C ILE A 155 -17.13 10.42 2.71
N PHE A 156 -18.00 10.89 1.81
CA PHE A 156 -18.47 12.28 1.77
C PHE A 156 -19.81 12.50 2.48
N ARG A 157 -20.21 11.54 3.32
CA ARG A 157 -21.40 11.69 4.14
C ARG A 157 -21.17 12.78 5.18
N ASN A 158 -22.20 13.61 5.41
CA ASN A 158 -22.22 14.58 6.49
C ASN A 158 -22.50 13.87 7.84
N ASP A 159 -21.58 13.03 8.29
CA ASP A 159 -21.63 12.31 9.58
C ASP A 159 -20.39 12.54 10.44
N ASP A 160 -19.64 13.61 10.17
CA ASP A 160 -18.37 13.96 10.84
C ASP A 160 -17.35 12.80 10.84
N GLY A 161 -17.41 11.93 9.82
CA GLY A 161 -16.54 10.78 9.66
C GLY A 161 -16.89 9.60 10.58
N ALA A 162 -18.08 9.59 11.18
CA ALA A 162 -18.53 8.53 12.09
C ALA A 162 -18.49 7.15 11.43
N TYR A 163 -18.89 7.02 10.17
CA TYR A 163 -18.82 5.75 9.44
C TYR A 163 -17.37 5.26 9.26
N VAL A 164 -16.47 6.15 8.82
CA VAL A 164 -15.06 5.82 8.60
C VAL A 164 -14.40 5.42 9.92
N ARG A 165 -14.67 6.18 10.99
CA ARG A 165 -14.19 5.88 12.34
C ARG A 165 -14.72 4.53 12.82
N GLY A 166 -16.02 4.32 12.76
CA GLY A 166 -16.67 3.09 13.23
C GLY A 166 -16.14 1.84 12.53
N THR A 167 -15.86 1.92 11.23
CA THR A 167 -15.26 0.82 10.45
C THR A 167 -13.83 0.53 10.89
N ASN A 168 -12.99 1.57 11.02
CA ASN A 168 -11.60 1.42 11.44
C ASN A 168 -11.45 0.98 12.91
N GLU A 169 -12.39 1.36 13.78
CA GLU A 169 -12.44 0.86 15.16
C GLU A 169 -12.69 -0.65 15.20
N GLN A 170 -13.49 -1.22 14.29
CA GLN A 170 -13.66 -2.68 14.23
C GLN A 170 -12.37 -3.38 13.78
N VAL A 171 -11.65 -2.80 12.82
CA VAL A 171 -10.32 -3.27 12.39
C VAL A 171 -9.34 -3.25 13.58
N GLY A 172 -9.32 -2.15 14.34
CA GLY A 172 -8.52 -2.03 15.57
C GLY A 172 -8.89 -3.07 16.65
N ARG A 173 -10.19 -3.34 16.85
CA ARG A 173 -10.64 -4.41 17.76
C ARG A 173 -10.18 -5.80 17.30
N CYS A 174 -10.17 -6.07 15.99
CA CYS A 174 -9.63 -7.32 15.47
C CYS A 174 -8.14 -7.44 15.80
N PHE A 175 -7.33 -6.39 15.55
CA PHE A 175 -5.91 -6.39 15.92
C PHE A 175 -5.69 -6.61 17.42
N TYR A 176 -6.48 -5.94 18.27
CA TYR A 176 -6.41 -6.16 19.71
C TYR A 176 -6.66 -7.62 20.10
N ARG A 177 -7.68 -8.26 19.51
CA ARG A 177 -8.00 -9.68 19.74
C ARG A 177 -6.93 -10.63 19.18
N LEU A 178 -6.22 -10.21 18.13
CA LEU A 178 -5.03 -10.92 17.61
C LEU A 178 -3.78 -10.74 18.48
N GLY A 179 -3.84 -9.90 19.52
CA GLY A 179 -2.74 -9.71 20.47
C GLY A 179 -1.97 -8.40 20.29
N ALA A 180 -2.44 -7.48 19.44
CA ALA A 180 -1.84 -6.14 19.34
C ALA A 180 -1.98 -5.39 20.68
N ARG A 181 -0.87 -4.85 21.18
CA ARG A 181 -0.79 -4.17 22.49
C ARG A 181 -0.16 -2.78 22.33
N LEU A 182 -0.76 -1.78 22.97
CA LEU A 182 -0.22 -0.41 23.00
C LEU A 182 0.93 -0.27 24.00
N ASP A 183 1.02 -1.17 24.97
CA ASP A 183 2.09 -1.28 25.97
C ASP A 183 3.17 -2.29 25.58
N ALA A 184 3.19 -2.75 24.32
CA ALA A 184 4.22 -3.64 23.81
C ALA A 184 5.61 -3.02 24.02
N THR A 185 6.55 -3.80 24.57
CA THR A 185 7.91 -3.37 24.93
C THR A 185 8.92 -3.50 23.78
N GLY A 186 8.47 -3.79 22.56
CA GLY A 186 9.32 -3.89 21.37
C GLY A 186 9.77 -2.52 20.85
N GLY A 187 10.74 -2.55 19.93
CA GLY A 187 11.36 -1.35 19.34
C GLY A 187 10.37 -0.38 18.71
N ASP A 188 10.79 0.87 18.58
CA ASP A 188 10.04 1.93 17.92
C ASP A 188 9.82 1.61 16.44
N THR A 189 8.61 1.90 15.96
CA THR A 189 8.27 1.81 14.54
C THR A 189 8.75 3.02 13.76
N PHE A 190 8.75 2.93 12.43
CA PHE A 190 9.16 4.04 11.53
C PHE A 190 8.53 5.39 11.89
N VAL A 191 7.31 5.42 12.42
CA VAL A 191 6.60 6.67 12.76
C VAL A 191 7.34 7.52 13.78
N ARG A 192 8.04 6.91 14.75
CA ARG A 192 8.83 7.64 15.76
C ARG A 192 9.99 8.43 15.18
N HIS A 193 10.41 8.05 13.98
CA HIS A 193 11.54 8.66 13.27
C HIS A 193 11.09 9.71 12.24
N LEU A 194 9.77 9.95 12.13
CA LEU A 194 9.22 10.97 11.26
C LEU A 194 9.04 12.29 12.01
N SER A 195 9.01 13.39 11.26
CA SER A 195 8.55 14.68 11.78
C SER A 195 7.49 15.26 10.86
N GLY A 196 6.33 15.62 11.41
CA GLY A 196 5.23 16.22 10.65
C GLY A 196 5.54 17.62 10.14
N ASN A 197 6.63 18.25 10.58
CA ASN A 197 7.14 19.48 9.95
C ASN A 197 7.49 19.30 8.47
N PHE A 198 7.88 18.08 8.08
CA PHE A 198 8.15 17.72 6.69
C PHE A 198 6.89 17.38 5.90
N VAL A 199 5.74 17.17 6.57
CA VAL A 199 4.46 16.97 5.91
C VAL A 199 3.93 18.31 5.40
N LYS A 200 3.60 18.37 4.12
CA LYS A 200 2.91 19.51 3.50
C LYS A 200 1.68 19.04 2.75
N ARG A 201 0.68 19.92 2.69
CA ARG A 201 -0.54 19.74 1.91
C ARG A 201 -0.67 20.84 0.87
N LYS A 202 -1.10 20.46 -0.33
CA LYS A 202 -1.41 21.39 -1.43
C LYS A 202 -2.65 20.92 -2.16
N ASP A 203 -3.65 21.77 -2.25
CA ASP A 203 -4.88 21.45 -2.98
C ASP A 203 -4.77 21.97 -4.43
N VAL A 204 -4.95 21.06 -5.38
CA VAL A 204 -4.88 21.30 -6.82
C VAL A 204 -6.17 20.86 -7.50
N ARG A 205 -6.28 21.15 -8.80
CA ARG A 205 -7.39 20.67 -9.61
C ARG A 205 -6.92 19.42 -10.36
N ALA A 206 -7.61 18.31 -10.20
CA ALA A 206 -7.29 17.03 -10.82
C ALA A 206 -7.13 17.18 -12.34
N SER A 207 -8.09 17.85 -12.98
CA SER A 207 -8.10 18.13 -14.42
C SER A 207 -6.95 19.02 -14.91
N GLY A 208 -6.20 19.66 -14.01
CA GLY A 208 -4.98 20.40 -14.33
C GLY A 208 -3.71 19.65 -13.95
N TYR A 209 -3.79 18.74 -12.99
CA TYR A 209 -2.66 17.98 -12.45
C TYR A 209 -2.38 16.73 -13.30
N TYR A 210 -3.34 15.81 -13.40
CA TYR A 210 -3.13 14.52 -14.06
C TYR A 210 -2.77 14.62 -15.54
N PRO A 211 -3.33 15.55 -16.35
CA PRO A 211 -2.93 15.69 -17.76
C PRO A 211 -1.45 16.07 -17.99
N ARG A 212 -0.75 16.53 -16.95
CA ARG A 212 0.66 16.95 -17.03
C ARG A 212 1.63 15.87 -16.53
N ALA A 213 1.12 14.79 -15.94
CA ALA A 213 1.92 13.71 -15.40
C ALA A 213 1.97 12.53 -16.39
N PHE A 214 3.02 11.71 -16.25
CA PHE A 214 3.13 10.39 -16.87
C PHE A 214 2.91 10.35 -18.40
N ASN A 215 1.77 9.83 -18.85
CA ASN A 215 1.50 9.50 -20.26
C ASN A 215 0.80 10.64 -21.01
N GLY A 216 0.67 11.80 -20.39
CA GLY A 216 0.22 13.04 -21.03
C GLY A 216 -1.30 13.24 -20.97
N SER A 217 -1.77 14.23 -21.72
CA SER A 217 -3.08 14.86 -21.47
C SER A 217 -4.31 14.04 -21.83
N THR A 218 -4.15 12.96 -22.59
CA THR A 218 -5.26 12.14 -23.08
C THR A 218 -5.57 10.94 -22.18
N THR A 219 -4.78 10.72 -21.13
CA THR A 219 -4.85 9.52 -20.30
C THR A 219 -5.02 9.84 -18.82
N GLU A 220 -5.92 10.77 -18.49
CA GLU A 220 -6.13 11.29 -17.13
C GLU A 220 -6.30 10.19 -16.07
N ALA A 221 -7.20 9.21 -16.30
CA ALA A 221 -7.43 8.12 -15.36
C ALA A 221 -6.20 7.21 -15.18
N LEU A 222 -5.46 6.95 -16.26
CA LEU A 222 -4.21 6.19 -16.20
C LEU A 222 -3.15 6.95 -15.40
N ASN A 223 -3.02 8.26 -15.64
CA ASN A 223 -2.07 9.10 -14.90
C ASN A 223 -2.44 9.15 -13.42
N GLY A 224 -3.73 9.12 -13.09
CA GLY A 224 -4.22 8.99 -11.71
C GLY A 224 -3.77 7.68 -11.05
N VAL A 225 -3.98 6.54 -11.70
CA VAL A 225 -3.53 5.25 -11.19
C VAL A 225 -1.99 5.15 -11.13
N LEU A 226 -1.27 5.75 -12.09
CA LEU A 226 0.20 5.84 -12.03
C LEU A 226 0.68 6.75 -10.89
N THR A 227 -0.06 7.81 -10.56
CA THR A 227 0.18 8.59 -9.34
C THR A 227 -0.01 7.70 -8.11
N ASP A 228 -0.99 6.81 -8.08
CA ASP A 228 -1.15 5.85 -6.97
C ASP A 228 0.09 4.94 -6.85
N PHE A 229 0.64 4.46 -7.98
CA PHE A 229 1.88 3.66 -7.96
C PHE A 229 3.05 4.47 -7.40
N GLN A 230 3.19 5.72 -7.85
CA GLN A 230 4.23 6.64 -7.39
C GLN A 230 4.14 6.87 -5.87
N VAL A 231 2.95 7.15 -5.33
CA VAL A 231 2.81 7.43 -3.90
C VAL A 231 3.04 6.18 -3.04
N MET A 232 2.63 4.99 -3.50
CA MET A 232 2.94 3.73 -2.83
C MET A 232 4.45 3.48 -2.77
N MET A 233 5.16 3.70 -3.88
CA MET A 233 6.63 3.54 -3.93
C MET A 233 7.35 4.57 -3.07
N ASN A 234 6.91 5.83 -3.12
CA ASN A 234 7.48 6.90 -2.29
C ASN A 234 7.26 6.67 -0.79
N PHE A 235 6.10 6.12 -0.42
CA PHE A 235 5.82 5.79 0.98
C PHE A 235 6.76 4.70 1.51
N ILE A 236 7.00 3.63 0.75
CA ILE A 236 7.94 2.58 1.17
C ILE A 236 9.41 2.99 1.04
N ASP A 237 9.74 3.99 0.22
CA ASP A 237 11.10 4.53 0.04
C ASP A 237 11.48 5.59 1.09
N LYS A 238 10.54 6.46 1.49
CA LYS A 238 10.82 7.62 2.37
C LYS A 238 10.28 7.50 3.77
N VAL A 239 9.19 6.76 3.97
CA VAL A 239 8.46 6.75 5.25
C VAL A 239 8.70 5.47 6.01
N ILE A 240 8.43 4.32 5.38
CA ILE A 240 8.64 3.01 6.02
C ILE A 240 10.10 2.77 6.39
N THR A 241 11.04 3.31 5.60
CA THR A 241 12.49 3.21 5.80
C THR A 241 13.07 4.17 6.84
N ALA A 242 12.25 5.04 7.44
CA ALA A 242 12.74 6.01 8.43
C ALA A 242 13.18 5.35 9.75
N GLY A 243 12.66 4.16 10.07
CA GLY A 243 12.95 3.46 11.32
C GLY A 243 14.01 2.36 11.21
N ALA A 244 14.56 1.98 12.37
CA ALA A 244 15.50 0.87 12.48
C ALA A 244 14.87 -0.50 12.14
N ASP A 245 13.54 -0.60 12.07
CA ASP A 245 12.82 -1.82 11.67
C ASP A 245 13.30 -2.40 10.33
N VAL A 246 13.72 -1.54 9.38
CA VAL A 246 14.26 -2.00 8.09
C VAL A 246 15.61 -2.68 8.27
N LEU A 247 16.51 -2.09 9.05
CA LEU A 247 17.83 -2.66 9.34
C LEU A 247 17.70 -3.97 10.13
N ASN A 248 16.69 -4.07 10.99
CA ASN A 248 16.38 -5.27 11.75
C ASN A 248 15.57 -6.32 10.97
N LEU A 249 15.23 -6.03 9.70
CA LEU A 249 14.49 -6.92 8.82
C LEU A 249 13.17 -7.40 9.46
N GLU A 250 12.47 -6.46 10.11
CA GLU A 250 11.19 -6.75 10.75
C GLU A 250 10.19 -7.31 9.72
N TYR A 251 9.51 -8.40 10.11
CA TYR A 251 8.68 -9.20 9.21
C TYR A 251 7.61 -8.38 8.48
N THR A 252 6.85 -7.57 9.22
CA THR A 252 5.72 -6.79 8.72
C THR A 252 6.19 -5.70 7.75
N VAL A 253 7.26 -5.00 8.12
CA VAL A 253 7.92 -3.98 7.30
C VAL A 253 8.46 -4.60 6.02
N PHE A 254 9.20 -5.70 6.12
CA PHE A 254 9.70 -6.42 4.94
C PHE A 254 8.56 -6.85 4.03
N LYS A 255 7.49 -7.45 4.58
CA LYS A 255 6.29 -7.86 3.87
C LYS A 255 5.63 -6.71 3.12
N ILE A 256 5.40 -5.57 3.78
CA ILE A 256 4.80 -4.38 3.16
C ILE A 256 5.66 -3.89 2.00
N ARG A 257 6.96 -3.74 2.21
CA ARG A 257 7.92 -3.25 1.21
C ARG A 257 7.96 -4.17 0.00
N TYR A 258 8.13 -5.47 0.22
CA TYR A 258 8.22 -6.48 -0.83
C TYR A 258 6.92 -6.59 -1.65
N ILE A 259 5.76 -6.72 -0.99
CA ILE A 259 4.47 -6.85 -1.69
C ILE A 259 4.19 -5.61 -2.55
N THR A 260 4.51 -4.43 -2.03
CA THR A 260 4.26 -3.16 -2.71
C THR A 260 5.08 -3.03 -3.98
N VAL A 261 6.41 -3.19 -3.91
CA VAL A 261 7.26 -3.08 -5.09
C VAL A 261 6.96 -4.18 -6.11
N TYR A 262 6.65 -5.39 -5.65
CA TYR A 262 6.24 -6.49 -6.53
C TYR A 262 4.97 -6.12 -7.32
N ALA A 263 3.92 -5.65 -6.64
CA ALA A 263 2.65 -5.31 -7.27
C ALA A 263 2.78 -4.15 -8.26
N VAL A 264 3.59 -3.13 -7.92
CA VAL A 264 3.86 -1.99 -8.82
C VAL A 264 4.60 -2.47 -10.06
N LEU A 265 5.70 -3.23 -9.92
CA LEU A 265 6.47 -3.70 -11.08
C LEU A 265 5.65 -4.64 -11.97
N GLN A 266 4.89 -5.58 -11.40
CA GLN A 266 3.99 -6.43 -12.19
C GLN A 266 2.92 -5.61 -12.91
N SER A 267 2.37 -4.59 -12.27
CA SER A 267 1.38 -3.71 -12.90
C SER A 267 1.97 -2.92 -14.06
N LEU A 268 3.21 -2.43 -13.93
CA LEU A 268 3.91 -1.77 -15.03
C LEU A 268 4.20 -2.74 -16.19
N ALA A 269 4.58 -3.99 -15.90
CA ALA A 269 4.76 -5.02 -16.93
C ALA A 269 3.46 -5.31 -17.68
N LEU A 270 2.34 -5.50 -16.96
CA LEU A 270 1.02 -5.69 -17.56
C LEU A 270 0.60 -4.49 -18.43
N LEU A 271 0.83 -3.26 -17.94
CA LEU A 271 0.51 -2.06 -18.70
C LEU A 271 1.32 -1.94 -19.99
N LYS A 272 2.62 -2.25 -19.92
CA LYS A 272 3.51 -2.22 -21.10
C LYS A 272 3.04 -3.17 -22.19
N ASP A 273 2.59 -4.37 -21.80
CA ASP A 273 2.26 -5.45 -22.73
C ASP A 273 0.82 -5.35 -23.27
N ASP A 274 -0.02 -4.45 -22.75
CA ASP A 274 -1.43 -4.31 -23.15
C ASP A 274 -1.64 -3.20 -24.20
N ALA A 275 -1.73 -3.60 -25.47
CA ALA A 275 -1.92 -2.70 -26.60
C ALA A 275 -3.23 -1.87 -26.57
N ARG A 276 -4.20 -2.20 -25.70
CA ARG A 276 -5.43 -1.42 -25.54
C ARG A 276 -5.21 -0.10 -24.81
N TYR A 277 -4.08 0.03 -24.10
CA TYR A 277 -3.71 1.23 -23.34
C TYR A 277 -2.40 1.81 -23.90
N PRO A 278 -2.44 2.41 -25.10
CA PRO A 278 -1.22 2.86 -25.77
C PRO A 278 -0.48 3.90 -24.94
N LEU A 279 0.80 3.62 -24.72
CA LEU A 279 1.75 4.52 -24.07
C LEU A 279 2.48 5.35 -25.12
N SER A 280 2.83 6.57 -24.76
CA SER A 280 3.79 7.36 -25.54
C SER A 280 5.14 6.64 -25.61
N SER A 281 5.95 6.91 -26.65
CA SER A 281 7.29 6.32 -26.74
C SER A 281 8.16 6.65 -25.53
N ALA A 282 8.02 7.86 -24.97
CA ALA A 282 8.74 8.28 -23.77
C ALA A 282 8.31 7.49 -22.53
N SER A 283 7.00 7.34 -22.31
CA SER A 283 6.42 6.54 -21.22
C SER A 283 6.80 5.07 -21.32
N THR A 284 6.78 4.53 -22.54
CA THR A 284 7.22 3.16 -22.82
C THR A 284 8.67 2.99 -22.39
N ALA A 285 9.57 3.85 -22.85
CA ALA A 285 10.99 3.79 -22.50
C ALA A 285 11.26 3.85 -20.99
N VAL A 286 10.52 4.68 -20.25
CA VAL A 286 10.60 4.72 -18.77
C VAL A 286 10.23 3.37 -18.17
N ILE A 287 9.09 2.79 -18.55
CA ILE A 287 8.66 1.50 -18.03
C ILE A 287 9.65 0.40 -18.40
N GLU A 288 10.18 0.42 -19.63
CA GLU A 288 11.22 -0.52 -20.03
C GLU A 288 12.47 -0.43 -19.17
N ASN A 289 12.92 0.79 -18.85
CA ASN A 289 14.07 1.00 -17.98
C ASN A 289 13.80 0.49 -16.55
N ILE A 290 12.62 0.76 -15.98
CA ILE A 290 12.22 0.26 -14.66
C ILE A 290 12.24 -1.28 -14.64
N LEU A 291 11.62 -1.92 -15.63
CA LEU A 291 11.51 -3.38 -15.71
C LEU A 291 12.84 -4.05 -16.12
N ALA A 292 13.75 -3.30 -16.76
CA ALA A 292 15.08 -3.79 -17.11
C ALA A 292 16.07 -3.72 -15.94
N ALA A 293 15.76 -2.98 -14.88
CA ALA A 293 16.62 -2.86 -13.71
C ALA A 293 16.95 -4.24 -13.10
N PRO A 294 18.23 -4.56 -12.84
CA PRO A 294 18.63 -5.88 -12.35
C PRO A 294 17.89 -6.31 -11.08
N ALA A 295 17.74 -5.40 -10.11
CA ALA A 295 17.05 -5.68 -8.86
C ALA A 295 15.56 -5.99 -9.09
N GLY A 296 14.88 -5.20 -9.93
CA GLY A 296 13.49 -5.41 -10.31
C GLY A 296 13.25 -6.78 -10.94
N ARG A 297 14.15 -7.24 -11.83
CA ARG A 297 14.05 -8.56 -12.47
C ARG A 297 14.13 -9.71 -11.46
N VAL A 298 15.01 -9.62 -10.47
CA VAL A 298 15.13 -10.64 -9.43
C VAL A 298 13.87 -10.67 -8.56
N ILE A 299 13.38 -9.51 -8.13
CA ILE A 299 12.19 -9.40 -7.27
C ILE A 299 10.92 -9.90 -7.96
N THR A 300 10.81 -9.72 -9.29
CA THR A 300 9.63 -10.09 -10.08
C THR A 300 9.74 -11.40 -10.85
N ASP A 301 10.83 -12.15 -10.65
CA ASP A 301 11.02 -13.42 -11.34
C ASP A 301 9.86 -14.40 -11.07
N ARG A 302 9.49 -15.19 -12.08
CA ARG A 302 8.37 -16.13 -11.98
C ARG A 302 8.59 -17.19 -10.89
N SER A 303 9.85 -17.58 -10.63
CA SER A 303 10.20 -18.55 -9.59
C SER A 303 9.92 -18.04 -8.18
N VAL A 304 9.97 -16.72 -7.97
CA VAL A 304 9.77 -16.09 -6.64
C VAL A 304 8.35 -15.59 -6.41
N ARG A 305 7.43 -15.74 -7.39
CA ARG A 305 5.99 -15.46 -7.23
C ARG A 305 5.41 -16.12 -5.98
N HIS A 306 5.92 -17.29 -5.65
CA HIS A 306 5.45 -18.02 -4.49
C HIS A 306 5.90 -17.40 -3.16
N PHE A 307 7.08 -16.78 -3.09
CA PHE A 307 7.49 -16.02 -1.92
C PHE A 307 6.53 -14.86 -1.65
N ARG A 308 6.15 -14.13 -2.70
CA ARG A 308 5.10 -13.11 -2.64
C ARG A 308 3.79 -13.67 -2.09
N ASN A 309 3.36 -14.85 -2.55
CA ASN A 309 2.14 -15.49 -2.05
C ASN A 309 2.26 -15.90 -0.58
N THR A 310 3.42 -16.38 -0.14
CA THR A 310 3.69 -16.69 1.27
C THR A 310 3.56 -15.45 2.13
N LEU A 311 4.17 -14.33 1.74
CA LEU A 311 4.05 -13.06 2.47
C LEU A 311 2.61 -12.53 2.47
N MET A 312 1.90 -12.66 1.35
CA MET A 312 0.53 -12.16 1.21
C MET A 312 -0.49 -13.02 1.98
N HIS A 313 -0.38 -14.35 1.93
CA HIS A 313 -1.41 -15.29 2.39
C HIS A 313 -0.99 -16.16 3.60
N TYR A 314 0.21 -15.94 4.14
CA TYR A 314 0.87 -16.69 5.22
C TYR A 314 1.17 -18.17 4.94
N ASN A 315 0.74 -18.71 3.80
CA ASN A 315 0.91 -20.13 3.50
C ASN A 315 2.30 -20.41 2.95
N LEU A 316 2.97 -21.43 3.49
CA LEU A 316 4.08 -22.06 2.77
C LEU A 316 3.56 -22.74 1.51
N LEU A 317 4.38 -22.78 0.48
CA LEU A 317 4.10 -23.66 -0.64
C LEU A 317 4.22 -25.13 -0.23
N PRO A 318 3.50 -26.02 -0.92
CA PRO A 318 3.75 -27.46 -0.82
C PRO A 318 5.20 -27.87 -1.13
N SER A 319 5.92 -27.09 -1.93
CA SER A 319 7.31 -27.36 -2.32
C SER A 319 8.35 -26.64 -1.46
N ALA A 320 7.95 -25.89 -0.42
CA ALA A 320 8.90 -25.27 0.49
C ALA A 320 9.59 -26.36 1.32
N ASP A 321 10.90 -26.22 1.55
CA ASP A 321 11.64 -27.15 2.40
C ASP A 321 11.34 -26.83 3.86
N THR A 322 10.33 -27.51 4.40
CA THR A 322 9.89 -27.32 5.80
C THR A 322 10.98 -27.63 6.82
N ALA A 323 12.00 -28.41 6.49
CA ALA A 323 13.12 -28.69 7.38
C ALA A 323 14.07 -27.49 7.55
N ARG A 324 13.99 -26.51 6.63
CA ARG A 324 14.81 -25.28 6.65
C ARG A 324 14.05 -24.05 7.16
N VAL A 325 12.82 -24.24 7.64
CA VAL A 325 12.04 -23.17 8.27
C VAL A 325 12.55 -22.95 9.69
N ASP A 326 12.87 -21.70 10.02
CA ASP A 326 13.29 -21.30 11.36
C ASP A 326 12.52 -20.05 11.78
N LEU A 327 11.58 -20.20 12.71
CA LEU A 327 10.73 -19.10 13.18
C LEU A 327 11.50 -17.99 13.90
N GLY A 328 12.75 -18.24 14.33
CA GLY A 328 13.62 -17.25 14.94
C GLY A 328 14.39 -16.38 13.94
N GLN A 329 14.39 -16.74 12.65
CA GLN A 329 15.08 -15.99 11.59
C GLN A 329 14.15 -14.96 10.93
N PRO A 330 14.70 -13.89 10.31
CA PRO A 330 13.92 -12.97 9.49
C PRO A 330 13.10 -13.71 8.41
N VAL A 331 11.81 -13.39 8.35
CA VAL A 331 10.81 -14.06 7.49
C VAL A 331 10.96 -15.59 7.52
N PHE A 332 11.16 -16.11 8.73
CA PHE A 332 11.20 -17.53 9.05
C PHE A 332 12.28 -18.33 8.31
N GLY A 333 13.37 -17.66 7.90
CA GLY A 333 14.46 -18.28 7.12
C GLY A 333 14.08 -18.58 5.67
N LEU A 334 12.94 -18.06 5.19
CA LEU A 334 12.42 -18.36 3.86
C LEU A 334 13.17 -17.64 2.74
N GLY A 335 13.73 -16.45 2.99
CA GLY A 335 14.41 -15.65 1.97
C GLY A 335 15.38 -16.46 1.10
N PRO A 336 16.41 -17.11 1.69
CA PRO A 336 17.38 -17.91 0.93
C PRO A 336 16.80 -19.16 0.25
N GLN A 337 15.60 -19.63 0.63
CA GLN A 337 14.95 -20.74 -0.07
C GLN A 337 14.38 -20.30 -1.42
N TYR A 338 13.89 -19.06 -1.52
CA TYR A 338 13.35 -18.50 -2.76
C TYR A 338 14.38 -17.70 -3.55
N PHE A 339 15.40 -17.15 -2.87
CA PHE A 339 16.47 -16.35 -3.45
C PHE A 339 17.83 -16.99 -3.12
N PRO A 340 18.20 -18.13 -3.74
CA PRO A 340 19.38 -18.90 -3.34
C PRO A 340 20.72 -18.17 -3.50
N ALA A 341 20.76 -17.09 -4.29
CA ALA A 341 21.93 -16.24 -4.46
C ALA A 341 22.09 -15.17 -3.34
N TYR A 342 21.13 -15.08 -2.42
CA TYR A 342 21.05 -14.05 -1.40
C TYR A 342 20.83 -14.65 -0.02
N ASP A 343 21.59 -14.18 0.97
CA ASP A 343 21.17 -14.24 2.35
C ASP A 343 20.11 -13.17 2.62
N PHE A 344 19.64 -13.08 3.87
CA PHE A 344 18.55 -12.15 4.18
C PHE A 344 18.97 -10.68 4.14
N GLU A 345 20.20 -10.37 4.55
CA GLU A 345 20.76 -9.02 4.48
C GLU A 345 20.94 -8.58 3.02
N GLY A 346 21.50 -9.45 2.17
CA GLY A 346 21.63 -9.23 0.74
C GLY A 346 20.29 -9.08 0.04
N LEU A 347 19.26 -9.85 0.45
CA LEU A 347 17.89 -9.69 -0.05
C LEU A 347 17.28 -8.35 0.39
N GLY A 348 17.56 -7.91 1.63
CA GLY A 348 17.20 -6.57 2.12
C GLY A 348 17.81 -5.47 1.26
N GLY A 349 19.13 -5.52 1.02
CA GLY A 349 19.81 -4.53 0.16
C GLY A 349 19.34 -4.55 -1.30
N LEU A 350 19.00 -5.73 -1.84
CA LEU A 350 18.40 -5.86 -3.17
C LEU A 350 17.02 -5.18 -3.21
N LEU A 351 16.19 -5.39 -2.19
CA LEU A 351 14.87 -4.79 -2.07
C LEU A 351 14.97 -3.26 -1.94
N ASP A 352 15.90 -2.76 -1.13
CA ASP A 352 16.18 -1.33 -0.97
C ASP A 352 16.53 -0.68 -2.32
N THR A 353 17.48 -1.30 -3.05
CA THR A 353 17.88 -0.85 -4.39
C THR A 353 16.70 -0.81 -5.34
N CYS A 354 15.91 -1.90 -5.39
CA CYS A 354 14.74 -1.99 -6.26
C CYS A 354 13.70 -0.90 -5.97
N ILE A 355 13.45 -0.63 -4.68
CA ILE A 355 12.49 0.39 -4.24
C ILE A 355 12.97 1.78 -4.64
N GLN A 356 14.23 2.11 -4.34
CA GLN A 356 14.79 3.42 -4.61
C GLN A 356 14.83 3.73 -6.11
N GLU A 357 15.32 2.79 -6.93
CA GLU A 357 15.37 2.95 -8.39
C GLU A 357 13.97 3.14 -8.99
N THR A 358 13.00 2.33 -8.55
CA THR A 358 11.62 2.41 -9.04
C THR A 358 10.93 3.71 -8.61
N ALA A 359 11.09 4.11 -7.35
CA ALA A 359 10.53 5.36 -6.83
C ALA A 359 11.11 6.58 -7.56
N ASN A 360 12.43 6.63 -7.75
CA ASN A 360 13.10 7.71 -8.48
C ASN A 360 12.59 7.81 -9.93
N ALA A 361 12.53 6.68 -10.65
CA ALA A 361 12.05 6.65 -12.02
C ALA A 361 10.58 7.09 -12.15
N LEU A 362 9.70 6.69 -11.23
CA LEU A 362 8.30 7.14 -11.20
C LEU A 362 8.20 8.65 -10.90
N ASN A 363 9.03 9.18 -9.99
CA ASN A 363 9.05 10.60 -9.67
C ASN A 363 9.53 11.46 -10.85
N GLU A 364 10.58 11.01 -11.55
CA GLU A 364 11.08 11.66 -12.76
C GLU A 364 10.02 11.65 -13.87
N TRP A 365 9.36 10.51 -14.08
CA TRP A 365 8.33 10.37 -15.11
C TRP A 365 7.07 11.19 -14.80
N ALA A 366 6.70 11.35 -13.52
CA ALA A 366 5.61 12.22 -13.11
C ALA A 366 5.88 13.71 -13.36
N GLY A 367 7.15 14.12 -13.45
CA GLY A 367 7.56 15.52 -13.63
C GLY A 367 7.68 16.33 -12.33
N GLY A 368 7.78 15.68 -11.16
CA GLY A 368 7.85 16.33 -9.84
C GLY A 368 6.50 16.83 -9.29
N VAL A 369 6.50 17.35 -8.04
CA VAL A 369 5.29 17.79 -7.29
C VAL A 369 5.12 19.31 -7.22
#